data_AF-A0A533ML49-F1
#
_entry.id   AF-A0A533ML49-F1
#
_cell.length_a   1.000
_cell.length_b   1.000
_cell.length_c   1.000
_cell.angle_alpha   90.00
_cell.angle_beta   90.00
_cell.angle_gamma   90.00
#
_symmetry.space_group_name_H-M   'P 1'
#
loop_
_entity.id
_entity.type
_entity.pdbx_description
1 polymer ?
#
loop_
_entity_poly.entity_id
_entity_poly.type
_entity_poly.pdbx_seq_one_letter_code
_entity_poly.pdbx_strand_id
1 'polypeptide(L)'
;MDMKKTYIPRLDDILKGGTPPGTSVLFNAIPGMLCDVFGYQIIAQRIHHNKEIGFIYTNTRTPAEISRVFDKYGWDLITPLQSGQLFFVDSISPMMGVPPIGRYCIDDFNKSKDT
;
A
#
# COMPACT_ATOMS: atom_id res chain seq x y z
N MET A 1 -24.45 -7.08 5.01
CA MET A 1 -23.53 -6.31 4.14
C MET A 1 -22.29 -7.16 3.94
N ASP A 2 -21.78 -7.27 2.72
CA ASP A 2 -20.51 -7.95 2.46
C ASP A 2 -19.38 -7.11 3.06
N MET A 3 -18.56 -7.67 3.95
CA MET A 3 -17.51 -6.94 4.68
C MET A 3 -16.15 -7.35 4.15
N LYS A 4 -15.30 -6.36 3.83
CA LYS A 4 -13.94 -6.61 3.36
C LYS A 4 -13.01 -6.80 4.54
N LYS A 5 -12.58 -8.04 4.80
CA LYS A 5 -11.64 -8.36 5.88
C LYS A 5 -10.36 -7.55 5.77
N THR A 6 -9.84 -7.11 6.91
CA THR A 6 -8.51 -6.51 7.04
C THR A 6 -7.43 -7.57 7.18
N TYR A 7 -7.80 -8.80 7.56
CA TYR A 7 -6.88 -9.88 7.89
C TYR A 7 -5.96 -9.57 9.09
N ILE A 8 -6.38 -8.62 9.91
CA ILE A 8 -5.83 -8.36 11.23
C ILE A 8 -6.92 -8.83 12.20
N PRO A 9 -6.79 -10.03 12.81
CA PRO A 9 -7.92 -10.68 13.50
C PRO A 9 -8.62 -9.78 14.52
N ARG A 10 -7.82 -9.12 15.36
CA ARG A 10 -8.38 -8.23 16.39
C ARG A 10 -9.06 -6.99 15.83
N LEU A 11 -8.60 -6.48 14.69
CA LEU A 11 -9.23 -5.35 14.01
C LEU A 11 -10.53 -5.78 13.33
N ASP A 12 -10.54 -6.95 12.70
CA ASP A 12 -11.75 -7.53 12.11
C ASP A 12 -12.83 -7.79 13.17
N ASP A 13 -12.46 -8.23 14.38
CA ASP A 13 -13.40 -8.37 15.51
C ASP A 13 -14.05 -7.02 15.87
N ILE A 14 -13.22 -5.97 16.03
CA ILE A 14 -13.67 -4.62 16.39
C ILE A 14 -14.59 -4.04 15.30
N LEU A 15 -14.24 -4.28 14.04
CA LEU A 15 -15.00 -3.82 12.88
C LEU A 15 -16.17 -4.74 12.49
N LYS A 16 -16.43 -5.81 13.27
CA LYS A 16 -17.50 -6.80 13.01
C LYS A 16 -17.41 -7.44 11.62
N GLY A 17 -16.21 -7.84 11.22
CA GLY A 17 -15.94 -8.57 9.97
C GLY A 17 -15.13 -7.81 8.93
N GLY A 18 -14.69 -6.59 9.21
CA GLY A 18 -13.81 -5.80 8.34
C GLY A 18 -14.41 -4.45 7.94
N THR A 19 -14.12 -3.97 6.75
CA THR A 19 -14.56 -2.63 6.28
C THR A 19 -15.68 -2.77 5.26
N PRO A 20 -16.73 -1.93 5.27
CA PRO A 20 -17.70 -1.91 4.18
C PRO A 20 -17.01 -1.60 2.84
N PRO A 21 -17.45 -2.19 1.72
CA PRO A 21 -16.94 -1.89 0.39
C PRO A 21 -17.11 -0.40 0.04
N GLY A 22 -16.09 0.18 -0.62
CA GLY A 22 -16.12 1.59 -1.02
C GLY A 22 -15.75 2.59 0.09
N THR A 23 -15.42 2.12 1.29
CA THR A 23 -15.01 2.99 2.41
C THR A 23 -13.51 3.31 2.37
N SER A 24 -13.16 4.55 2.71
CA SER A 24 -11.79 4.96 3.01
C SER A 24 -11.45 4.73 4.48
N VAL A 25 -10.28 4.17 4.76
CA VAL A 25 -9.79 3.94 6.13
C VAL A 25 -8.57 4.81 6.37
N LEU A 26 -8.58 5.58 7.47
CA LEU A 26 -7.45 6.40 7.90
C LEU A 26 -6.76 5.74 9.08
N PHE A 27 -5.47 5.41 8.92
CA PHE A 27 -4.59 5.09 10.02
C PHE A 27 -3.80 6.34 10.41
N ASN A 28 -3.97 6.78 11.65
CA ASN A 28 -3.23 7.92 12.20
C ASN A 28 -2.39 7.44 13.39
N ALA A 29 -1.15 7.91 13.46
CA ALA A 29 -0.25 7.61 14.56
C ALA A 29 0.65 8.81 14.82
N ILE A 30 1.13 8.90 16.06
CA ILE A 30 2.13 9.92 16.44
C ILE A 30 3.47 9.65 15.74
N PRO A 31 4.30 10.68 15.50
CA PRO A 31 5.61 10.50 14.91
C PRO A 31 6.44 9.43 15.65
N GLY A 32 7.14 8.59 14.88
CA GLY A 32 7.92 7.47 15.41
C GLY A 32 7.13 6.17 15.58
N MET A 33 5.79 6.19 15.50
CA MET A 33 4.96 4.99 15.46
C MET A 33 4.72 4.53 14.03
N LEU A 34 4.74 3.22 13.81
CA LEU A 34 4.49 2.61 12.51
C LEU A 34 3.00 2.26 12.38
N CYS A 35 2.30 2.92 11.46
CA CYS A 35 0.91 2.61 11.11
C CYS A 35 0.74 2.13 9.67
N ASP A 36 1.72 2.38 8.82
CA ASP A 36 1.76 1.95 7.42
C ASP A 36 1.78 0.42 7.28
N VAL A 37 2.38 -0.29 8.25
CA VAL A 37 2.37 -1.76 8.31
C VAL A 37 0.96 -2.36 8.31
N PHE A 38 -0.03 -1.65 8.88
CA PHE A 38 -1.43 -2.08 8.83
C PHE A 38 -1.94 -2.09 7.38
N GLY A 39 -1.65 -1.04 6.62
CA GLY A 39 -1.99 -0.95 5.20
C GLY A 39 -1.30 -2.04 4.38
N TYR A 40 -0.01 -2.27 4.63
CA TYR A 40 0.75 -3.32 3.93
C TYR A 40 0.19 -4.71 4.18
N GLN A 41 -0.14 -5.05 5.43
CA GLN A 41 -0.76 -6.33 5.76
C GLN A 41 -2.11 -6.50 5.05
N ILE A 42 -2.96 -5.47 5.08
CA ILE A 42 -4.27 -5.53 4.42
C ILE A 42 -4.10 -5.80 2.92
N ILE A 43 -3.19 -5.08 2.25
CA ILE A 43 -2.91 -5.27 0.82
C ILE A 43 -2.38 -6.68 0.55
N ALA A 44 -1.34 -7.12 1.28
CA ALA A 44 -0.74 -8.44 1.13
C ALA A 44 -1.79 -9.55 1.22
N GLN A 45 -2.62 -9.50 2.27
CA GLN A 45 -3.58 -10.55 2.57
C GLN A 45 -4.76 -10.56 1.60
N ARG A 46 -5.25 -9.38 1.19
CA ARG A 46 -6.33 -9.29 0.19
C ARG A 46 -5.88 -9.72 -1.20
N ILE A 47 -4.65 -9.39 -1.60
CA ILE A 47 -4.05 -9.93 -2.83
C ILE A 47 -3.95 -11.45 -2.75
N HIS A 48 -3.44 -11.98 -1.64
CA HIS A 48 -3.18 -13.41 -1.47
C HIS A 48 -4.47 -14.24 -1.44
N HIS A 49 -5.44 -13.84 -0.62
CA HIS A 49 -6.67 -14.60 -0.35
C HIS A 49 -7.84 -14.24 -1.27
N ASN A 50 -7.98 -12.98 -1.67
CA ASN A 50 -9.14 -12.51 -2.44
C ASN A 50 -8.81 -12.21 -3.90
N LYS A 51 -7.53 -12.31 -4.28
CA LYS A 51 -7.03 -11.95 -5.62
C LYS A 51 -7.38 -10.52 -6.02
N GLU A 52 -7.44 -9.61 -5.03
CA GLU A 52 -7.71 -8.20 -5.30
C GLU A 52 -6.56 -7.57 -6.07
N ILE A 53 -6.90 -6.63 -6.95
CA ILE A 53 -5.94 -5.78 -7.66
C ILE A 53 -5.80 -4.49 -6.87
N GLY A 54 -4.57 -3.99 -6.73
CA GLY A 54 -4.32 -2.79 -5.94
C GLY A 54 -3.09 -2.01 -6.40
N PHE A 55 -2.86 -0.89 -5.75
CA PHE A 55 -1.65 -0.10 -5.90
C PHE A 55 -1.20 0.48 -4.57
N ILE A 56 0.09 0.77 -4.45
CA ILE A 56 0.66 1.51 -3.33
C ILE A 56 1.20 2.83 -3.87
N TYR A 57 0.59 3.94 -3.45
CA TYR A 57 1.16 5.27 -3.62
C TYR A 57 2.16 5.54 -2.50
N THR A 58 3.32 6.11 -2.83
CA THR A 58 4.31 6.48 -1.83
C THR A 58 5.04 7.78 -2.17
N ASN A 59 5.15 8.64 -1.15
CA ASN A 59 5.91 9.88 -1.16
C ASN A 59 6.90 10.01 0.00
N THR A 60 7.01 8.99 0.87
CA THR A 60 7.88 9.03 2.06
C THR A 60 8.93 7.92 2.07
N ARG A 61 8.70 6.81 1.36
CA ARG A 61 9.63 5.68 1.23
C ARG A 61 9.65 5.17 -0.20
N THR A 62 10.83 4.80 -0.69
CA THR A 62 10.97 4.24 -2.03
C THR A 62 10.25 2.88 -2.14
N PRO A 63 9.80 2.47 -3.34
CA PRO A 63 9.25 1.13 -3.56
C PRO A 63 10.19 0.00 -3.10
N ALA A 64 11.50 0.20 -3.19
CA ALA A 64 12.51 -0.76 -2.71
C ALA A 64 12.48 -0.91 -1.18
N GLU A 65 12.37 0.19 -0.44
CA GLU A 65 12.24 0.15 1.02
C GLU A 65 10.93 -0.51 1.45
N ILE A 66 9.82 -0.21 0.78
CA ILE A 66 8.54 -0.85 1.06
C ILE A 66 8.63 -2.35 0.79
N SER A 67 9.21 -2.75 -0.35
CA SER A 67 9.39 -4.18 -0.69
C SER A 67 10.19 -4.94 0.38
N ARG A 68 11.21 -4.30 0.98
CA ARG A 68 11.96 -4.88 2.11
C ARG A 68 11.11 -5.06 3.37
N VAL A 69 10.13 -4.17 3.62
CA VAL A 69 9.19 -4.34 4.73
C VAL A 69 8.32 -5.57 4.51
N PHE A 70 7.77 -5.74 3.31
CA PHE A 70 6.97 -6.93 2.96
C PHE A 70 7.77 -8.22 3.13
N ASP A 71 9.01 -8.25 2.61
CA ASP A 71 9.92 -9.39 2.74
C ASP A 71 10.20 -9.72 4.22
N LYS A 72 10.47 -8.71 5.05
CA LYS A 72 10.68 -8.87 6.49
C LYS A 72 9.50 -9.54 7.21
N TYR A 73 8.27 -9.31 6.76
CA TYR A 73 7.07 -9.92 7.33
C TYR A 73 6.64 -11.22 6.60
N GLY A 74 7.41 -11.68 5.62
CA GLY A 74 7.12 -12.89 4.85
C GLY A 74 5.94 -12.73 3.89
N TRP A 75 5.60 -11.51 3.49
CA TRP A 75 4.53 -11.24 2.54
C TRP A 75 5.09 -11.17 1.11
N ASP A 76 4.62 -12.07 0.25
CA ASP A 76 5.02 -12.09 -1.15
C ASP A 76 4.48 -10.87 -1.91
N LEU A 77 5.41 -10.02 -2.33
CA LEU A 77 5.14 -8.87 -3.19
C LEU A 77 5.62 -9.09 -4.62
N ILE A 78 6.53 -10.03 -4.86
CA ILE A 78 7.18 -10.23 -6.15
C ILE A 78 6.16 -10.76 -7.16
N THR A 79 5.44 -11.81 -6.81
CA THR A 79 4.44 -12.43 -7.69
C THR A 79 3.36 -11.43 -8.15
N PRO A 80 2.69 -10.68 -7.25
CA PRO A 80 1.67 -9.73 -7.68
C PRO A 80 2.23 -8.51 -8.44
N LEU A 81 3.47 -8.09 -8.17
CA LEU A 81 4.12 -7.04 -8.96
C LEU A 81 4.40 -7.51 -10.39
N GLN A 82 4.91 -8.73 -10.56
CA GLN A 82 5.22 -9.30 -11.87
C GLN A 82 3.96 -9.58 -12.70
N SER A 83 2.88 -10.06 -12.07
CA SER A 83 1.60 -10.29 -12.75
C SER A 83 0.83 -8.99 -13.06
N GLY A 84 1.25 -7.86 -12.48
CA GLY A 84 0.57 -6.58 -12.58
C GLY A 84 -0.69 -6.46 -11.71
N GLN A 85 -0.95 -7.43 -10.84
CA GLN A 85 -2.03 -7.40 -9.84
C GLN A 85 -1.77 -6.34 -8.75
N LEU A 86 -0.50 -6.04 -8.49
CA LEU A 86 -0.07 -4.91 -7.67
C LEU A 86 0.91 -4.05 -8.46
N PHE A 87 0.92 -2.75 -8.21
CA PHE A 87 1.96 -1.87 -8.70
C PHE A 87 2.19 -0.69 -7.75
N PHE A 88 3.35 -0.04 -7.88
CA PHE A 88 3.65 1.19 -7.16
C PHE A 88 3.37 2.44 -8.02
N VAL A 89 2.91 3.49 -7.35
CA VAL A 89 2.93 4.87 -7.83
C VAL A 89 4.00 5.60 -7.01
N ASP A 90 5.13 5.90 -7.64
CA ASP A 90 6.35 6.36 -6.99
C ASP A 90 6.53 7.88 -7.17
N SER A 91 6.38 8.63 -6.09
CA SER A 91 6.58 10.08 -6.09
C SER A 91 7.77 10.53 -5.24
N ILE A 92 8.65 9.62 -4.81
CA ILE A 92 9.78 9.96 -3.95
C ILE A 92 11.13 9.63 -4.61
N SER A 93 11.21 8.55 -5.39
CA SER A 93 12.46 8.18 -6.07
C SER A 93 13.01 9.29 -6.97
N PRO A 94 12.20 9.96 -7.84
CA PRO A 94 12.69 11.08 -8.65
C PRO A 94 13.16 12.26 -7.79
N MET A 95 12.44 12.56 -6.71
CA MET A 95 12.83 13.64 -5.78
C MET A 95 14.18 13.36 -5.12
N MET A 96 14.50 12.09 -4.90
CA MET A 96 15.79 11.66 -4.35
C MET A 96 16.89 11.52 -5.43
N GLY A 97 16.57 11.72 -6.71
CA GLY A 97 17.51 11.52 -7.82
C GLY A 97 17.86 10.05 -8.06
N VAL A 98 17.04 9.10 -7.60
CA VAL A 98 17.23 7.67 -7.83
C VAL A 98 16.24 7.16 -8.89
N PRO A 99 16.61 6.16 -9.70
CA PRO A 99 15.71 5.60 -10.71
C PRO A 99 14.42 5.07 -10.08
N PRO A 100 13.23 5.49 -10.56
CA PRO A 100 11.96 4.98 -10.05
C PRO A 100 11.75 3.51 -10.44
N ILE A 101 11.18 2.74 -9.53
CA ILE A 101 10.87 1.31 -9.74
C ILE A 101 9.36 1.08 -9.86
N GLY A 102 8.55 2.11 -9.57
CA GLY A 102 7.10 2.05 -9.74
C GLY A 102 6.66 1.98 -11.20
N ARG A 103 5.48 1.40 -11.43
CA ARG A 103 4.85 1.38 -12.77
C ARG A 103 4.52 2.80 -13.23
N TYR A 104 4.11 3.64 -12.30
CA TYR A 104 3.90 5.06 -12.52
C TYR A 104 4.82 5.86 -11.63
N CYS A 105 5.26 6.99 -12.15
CA CYS A 105 6.20 7.88 -11.50
C CYS A 105 5.68 9.32 -11.54
N ILE A 106 5.84 10.05 -10.45
CA ILE A 106 5.54 11.49 -10.37
C ILE A 106 6.88 12.23 -10.27
N ASP A 107 7.29 12.83 -11.38
CA ASP A 107 8.53 13.57 -11.54
C ASP A 107 8.32 15.08 -11.71
N ASP A 108 7.08 15.52 -11.92
CA ASP A 108 6.68 16.92 -12.08
C ASP A 108 5.66 17.35 -11.01
N PHE A 109 6.15 17.93 -9.93
CA PHE A 109 5.33 18.44 -8.82
C PHE A 109 4.67 19.79 -9.11
N ASN A 110 4.98 20.41 -10.25
CA ASN A 110 4.53 21.78 -10.57
C ASN A 110 3.31 21.83 -11.49
N LYS A 111 2.90 20.71 -12.12
CA LYS A 111 1.76 20.65 -13.04
C LYS A 111 0.36 20.76 -12.40
N SER A 112 0.23 20.76 -11.08
CA SER A 112 -1.09 20.85 -10.41
C SER A 112 -1.62 22.28 -10.25
N LYS A 113 -0.90 23.31 -10.72
CA LYS A 113 -1.30 24.71 -10.57
C LYS A 113 -2.25 25.23 -11.66
N ASP A 114 -2.53 24.45 -12.70
CA ASP A 114 -3.28 24.90 -13.88
C ASP A 114 -4.68 24.27 -14.04
N THR A 115 -5.25 23.70 -12.96
CA THR A 115 -6.66 23.24 -12.89
C THR A 115 -7.38 23.88 -11.73
#